data_AF-A0A821IT00-F1
#
_entry.id   AF-A0A821IT00-F1
#
_cell.length_a   1.000
_cell.length_b   1.000
_cell.length_c   1.000
_cell.angle_alpha   90.00
_cell.angle_beta   90.00
_cell.angle_gamma   90.00
#
_symmetry.space_group_name_H-M   'P 1'
#
loop_
_entity.id
_entity.type
_entity.pdbx_description
1 polymer ?
#
loop_
_entity_poly.entity_id
_entity_poly.type
_entity_poly.pdbx_seq_one_letter_code
_entity_poly.pdbx_strand_id
1 'polypeptide(L)'
;NKDAVTCGSSFKLVNQQSGDRLHSHDVKYGSGSGQQSVTGTPNADDVNSYWQVRGDIRSDCERGAPIKCDTVIRLYHVTTHRNLHSHNYPSPLSNNQEVSAYGEEGVGDEGDRWKAVCTTKNDYWLRKDPIRLQHVVTGK
;
A
#
# COMPACT_ATOMS: atom_id res chain seq x y z
N ASN A 1 -12.88 -7.73 -17.75
CA ASN A 1 -13.32 -6.37 -17.35
C ASN A 1 -12.11 -5.45 -17.44
N LYS A 2 -12.10 -4.43 -18.32
CA LYS A 2 -10.87 -3.66 -18.65
C LYS A 2 -10.42 -2.71 -17.53
N ASP A 3 -11.27 -2.44 -16.55
CA ASP A 3 -11.01 -1.49 -15.46
C ASP A 3 -10.57 -2.14 -14.14
N ALA A 4 -10.53 -3.47 -14.07
CA ALA A 4 -10.13 -4.17 -12.85
C ALA A 4 -8.66 -3.89 -12.52
N VAL A 5 -8.37 -3.60 -11.25
CA VAL A 5 -7.02 -3.67 -10.72
C VAL A 5 -6.66 -5.14 -10.63
N THR A 6 -5.54 -5.53 -11.24
CA THR A 6 -5.10 -6.93 -11.31
C THR A 6 -3.77 -7.11 -10.63
N CYS A 7 -3.48 -8.33 -10.17
CA CYS A 7 -2.20 -8.70 -9.60
C CYS A 7 -1.04 -8.27 -10.53
N GLY A 8 -0.05 -7.57 -9.98
CA GLY A 8 1.08 -7.00 -10.71
C GLY A 8 0.81 -5.64 -11.38
N SER A 9 -0.40 -5.07 -11.27
CA SER A 9 -0.68 -3.71 -11.73
C SER A 9 0.10 -2.69 -10.92
N SER A 10 0.70 -1.71 -11.61
CA SER A 10 1.28 -0.52 -10.96
C SER A 10 0.32 0.66 -11.05
N PHE A 11 0.10 1.34 -9.93
CA PHE A 11 -0.82 2.48 -9.83
C PHE A 11 -0.34 3.49 -8.79
N LYS A 12 -1.00 4.66 -8.77
CA LYS A 12 -0.87 5.66 -7.72
C LYS A 12 -2.16 5.67 -6.90
N LEU A 13 -2.06 5.56 -5.58
CA LEU A 13 -3.20 5.72 -4.67
C LEU A 13 -3.36 7.19 -4.33
N VAL A 14 -4.57 7.72 -4.45
CA VAL A 14 -4.89 9.12 -4.15
C VAL A 14 -5.79 9.15 -2.93
N ASN A 15 -5.39 9.90 -1.91
CA ASN A 15 -6.24 10.18 -0.77
C ASN A 15 -7.39 11.09 -1.20
N GLN A 16 -8.64 10.66 -0.97
CA GLN A 16 -9.81 11.39 -1.48
C GLN A 16 -10.05 12.75 -0.82
N GLN A 17 -9.53 12.98 0.38
CA GLN A 17 -9.75 14.21 1.12
C GLN A 17 -8.71 15.29 0.78
N SER A 18 -7.44 14.92 0.70
CA SER A 18 -6.33 15.85 0.41
C SER A 18 -5.99 15.95 -1.08
N GLY A 19 -6.25 14.90 -1.87
CA GLY A 19 -5.77 14.79 -3.25
C GLY A 19 -4.31 14.33 -3.36
N ASP A 20 -3.62 14.16 -2.23
CA ASP A 20 -2.23 13.70 -2.19
C ASP A 20 -2.11 12.21 -2.54
N ARG A 21 -0.93 11.83 -3.05
CA ARG A 21 -0.61 10.46 -3.43
C ARG A 21 0.24 9.77 -2.40
N LEU A 22 -0.06 8.49 -2.17
CA LEU A 22 0.80 7.62 -1.37
C LEU A 22 2.19 7.57 -2.00
N HIS A 23 3.21 7.91 -1.23
CA HIS A 23 4.55 8.18 -1.72
C HIS A 23 5.61 7.64 -0.73
N SER A 24 6.76 7.23 -1.24
CA SER A 24 7.92 6.87 -0.42
C SER A 24 9.21 7.22 -1.13
N HIS A 25 10.33 7.30 -0.40
CA HIS A 25 11.63 7.72 -0.94
C HIS A 25 12.72 7.21 0.00
N ASP A 26 13.99 7.27 -0.41
CA ASP A 26 15.10 6.72 0.39
C ASP A 26 15.53 7.63 1.56
N VAL A 27 14.57 7.98 2.40
CA VAL A 27 14.76 8.70 3.66
C VAL A 27 14.00 7.98 4.76
N LYS A 28 14.65 7.78 5.90
CA LYS A 28 14.11 7.08 7.07
C LYS A 28 13.49 8.05 8.07
N TYR A 29 12.55 7.57 8.87
CA TYR A 29 12.11 8.33 10.04
C TYR A 29 13.26 8.49 11.05
N GLY A 30 13.33 9.65 11.71
CA GLY A 30 14.26 9.89 12.82
C GLY A 30 13.73 9.42 14.18
N SER A 31 12.48 8.99 14.23
CA SER A 31 11.77 8.48 15.41
C SER A 31 11.00 7.22 15.06
N GLY A 32 10.24 6.67 16.00
CA GLY A 32 9.44 5.47 15.77
C GLY A 32 10.32 4.27 15.47
N SER A 33 10.06 3.60 14.35
CA SER A 33 10.80 2.40 13.96
C SER A 33 12.17 2.68 13.32
N GLY A 34 12.40 3.91 12.84
CA GLY A 34 13.56 4.25 12.02
C GLY A 34 13.56 3.63 10.61
N GLN A 35 12.43 3.07 10.16
CA GLN A 35 12.28 2.51 8.82
C GLN A 35 12.12 3.60 7.74
N GLN A 36 12.10 3.20 6.46
CA GLN A 36 11.93 4.13 5.34
C GLN A 36 10.55 4.81 5.43
N SER A 37 10.53 6.12 5.22
CA SER A 37 9.34 6.92 5.42
C SER A 37 8.31 6.75 4.30
N VAL A 38 7.04 6.80 4.66
CA VAL A 38 5.90 6.89 3.73
C VAL A 38 5.17 8.20 3.99
N THR A 39 4.82 8.91 2.91
CA THR A 39 4.24 10.25 2.96
C THR A 39 3.07 10.39 1.97
N GLY A 40 2.37 11.52 2.05
CA GLY A 40 1.57 12.04 0.95
C GLY A 40 2.39 13.02 0.11
N THR A 41 2.18 13.05 -1.21
CA THR A 41 2.73 14.09 -2.09
C THR A 41 1.67 14.66 -3.02
N PRO A 42 1.61 16.00 -3.23
CA PRO A 42 0.71 16.61 -4.21
C PRO A 42 1.23 16.45 -5.65
N ASN A 43 2.51 16.09 -5.84
CA ASN A 43 3.11 15.96 -7.16
C ASN A 43 2.54 14.74 -7.91
N ALA A 44 1.68 15.00 -8.90
CA ALA A 44 0.99 13.95 -9.64
C ALA A 44 1.91 13.11 -10.53
N ASP A 45 3.05 13.66 -10.95
CA ASP A 45 3.95 13.05 -11.92
C ASP A 45 5.11 12.30 -11.27
N ASP A 46 5.24 12.39 -9.94
CA ASP A 46 6.34 11.75 -9.22
C ASP A 46 6.32 10.21 -9.38
N VAL A 47 7.45 9.66 -9.81
CA VAL A 47 7.65 8.21 -9.99
C VAL A 47 7.62 7.46 -8.66
N ASN A 48 7.98 8.12 -7.57
CA ASN A 48 7.95 7.60 -6.20
C ASN A 48 6.53 7.46 -5.60
N SER A 49 5.50 7.72 -6.42
CA SER A 49 4.11 7.42 -6.08
C SER A 49 3.61 6.11 -6.71
N TYR A 50 4.45 5.38 -7.45
CA TYR A 50 4.06 4.10 -8.03
C TYR A 50 4.19 2.96 -7.02
N TRP A 51 3.05 2.29 -6.81
CA TRP A 51 2.95 1.06 -6.03
C TRP A 51 2.43 -0.05 -6.92
N GLN A 52 3.02 -1.23 -6.79
CA GLN A 52 2.58 -2.45 -7.46
C GLN A 52 1.80 -3.31 -6.46
N VAL A 53 0.60 -3.75 -6.84
CA VAL A 53 -0.14 -4.75 -6.06
C VAL A 53 0.45 -6.15 -6.27
N ARG A 54 0.68 -6.85 -5.16
CA ARG A 54 1.14 -8.26 -5.13
C ARG A 54 0.20 -9.08 -4.24
N GLY A 55 0.30 -10.40 -4.34
CA GLY A 55 -0.48 -11.30 -3.50
C GLY A 55 -0.04 -11.25 -2.04
N ASP A 56 -0.75 -12.00 -1.20
CA ASP A 56 -0.41 -12.18 0.20
C ASP A 56 0.98 -12.82 0.34
N ILE A 57 1.64 -12.61 1.49
CA ILE A 57 2.95 -13.21 1.79
C ILE A 57 2.90 -14.75 1.78
N ARG A 58 1.73 -15.33 2.08
CA ARG A 58 1.50 -16.78 2.15
C ARG A 58 1.10 -17.41 0.83
N SER A 59 0.59 -16.60 -0.11
CA SER A 59 0.07 -17.05 -1.39
C SER A 59 0.12 -15.89 -2.37
N ASP A 60 1.12 -15.90 -3.25
CA ASP A 60 1.17 -14.90 -4.31
C ASP A 60 -0.02 -15.07 -5.27
N CYS A 61 -0.39 -14.00 -5.96
CA CYS A 61 -1.48 -14.03 -6.93
C CYS A 61 -0.99 -14.24 -8.35
N GLU A 62 -1.83 -14.85 -9.19
CA GLU A 62 -1.54 -14.98 -10.62
C GLU A 62 -1.56 -13.60 -11.29
N ARG A 63 -0.48 -13.25 -11.99
CA ARG A 63 -0.37 -11.96 -12.69
C ARG A 63 -1.52 -11.77 -13.66
N GLY A 64 -2.18 -10.61 -13.60
CA GLY A 64 -3.35 -10.30 -14.44
C GLY A 64 -4.68 -10.82 -13.86
N ALA A 65 -4.68 -11.63 -12.80
CA ALA A 65 -5.90 -11.98 -12.09
C ALA A 65 -6.47 -10.73 -11.38
N PRO A 66 -7.79 -10.47 -11.48
CA PRO A 66 -8.41 -9.32 -10.83
C PRO A 66 -8.39 -9.47 -9.30
N ILE A 67 -8.13 -8.36 -8.60
CA ILE A 67 -8.12 -8.35 -7.14
C ILE A 67 -9.57 -8.33 -6.63
N LYS A 68 -9.99 -9.43 -6.02
CA LYS A 68 -11.31 -9.54 -5.37
C LYS A 68 -11.35 -8.66 -4.13
N CYS A 69 -12.49 -8.02 -3.89
CA CYS A 69 -12.70 -7.24 -2.67
C CYS A 69 -12.50 -8.09 -1.41
N ASP A 70 -12.03 -7.47 -0.34
CA ASP A 70 -11.70 -8.07 0.96
C ASP A 70 -10.56 -9.10 0.95
N THR A 71 -9.83 -9.20 -0.16
CA THR A 71 -8.62 -10.03 -0.26
C THR A 71 -7.43 -9.33 0.40
N VAL A 72 -6.56 -10.11 1.01
CA VAL A 72 -5.28 -9.64 1.54
C VAL A 72 -4.27 -9.51 0.41
N ILE A 73 -3.63 -8.36 0.33
CA ILE A 73 -2.64 -7.99 -0.68
C ILE A 73 -1.41 -7.38 0.01
N ARG A 74 -0.36 -7.17 -0.78
CA ARG A 74 0.79 -6.34 -0.42
C ARG A 74 0.95 -5.23 -1.44
N LEU A 75 1.45 -4.08 -1.01
CA LEU A 75 1.78 -2.96 -1.90
C LEU A 75 3.28 -2.76 -1.93
N TYR A 76 3.88 -2.99 -3.09
CA TYR A 76 5.31 -2.91 -3.33
C TYR A 76 5.66 -1.54 -3.92
N HIS A 77 6.50 -0.77 -3.25
CA HIS A 77 6.99 0.50 -3.76
C HIS A 77 7.98 0.27 -4.90
N VAL A 78 7.63 0.75 -6.10
CA VAL A 78 8.33 0.39 -7.33
C VAL A 78 9.76 0.93 -7.37
N THR A 79 10.03 2.11 -6.79
CA THR A 79 11.37 2.71 -6.87
C THR A 79 12.35 2.11 -5.84
N THR A 80 11.91 1.86 -4.61
CA THR A 80 12.81 1.45 -3.51
C THR A 80 12.76 -0.03 -3.20
N HIS A 81 11.88 -0.78 -3.88
CA HIS A 81 11.74 -2.22 -3.75
C HIS A 81 11.32 -2.71 -2.35
N ARG A 82 10.61 -1.85 -1.62
CA ARG A 82 10.10 -2.12 -0.26
C ARG A 82 8.59 -2.32 -0.25
N ASN A 83 8.06 -2.95 0.79
CA ASN A 83 6.63 -3.12 0.99
C ASN A 83 6.05 -2.00 1.85
N LEU A 84 4.81 -1.59 1.57
CA LEU A 84 4.02 -0.77 2.49
C LEU A 84 3.78 -1.59 3.76
N HIS A 85 4.18 -1.03 4.90
CA HIS A 85 4.29 -1.76 6.14
C HIS A 85 3.68 -0.98 7.30
N SER A 86 3.19 -1.70 8.29
CA SER A 86 2.78 -1.10 9.55
C SER A 86 2.95 -2.05 10.73
N HIS A 87 2.95 -1.48 11.93
CA HIS A 87 3.37 -2.12 13.17
C HIS A 87 3.01 -1.24 14.38
N ASN A 88 3.33 -1.71 15.59
CA ASN A 88 2.99 -1.01 16.83
C ASN A 88 4.04 0.03 17.23
N TYR A 89 4.38 0.94 16.31
CA TYR A 89 5.17 2.13 16.58
C TYR A 89 4.32 3.39 16.41
N PRO A 90 4.57 4.45 17.21
CA PRO A 90 3.88 5.73 17.04
C PRO A 90 4.39 6.47 15.81
N SER A 91 3.47 6.98 15.00
CA SER A 91 3.75 7.86 13.86
C SER A 91 4.36 9.19 14.34
N PRO A 92 5.25 9.81 13.55
CA PRO A 92 6.08 10.93 13.99
C PRO A 92 5.32 12.22 14.33
N LEU A 93 4.10 12.42 13.82
CA LEU A 93 3.36 13.68 13.98
C LEU A 93 2.09 13.53 14.82
N SER A 94 1.28 12.50 14.57
CA SER A 94 -0.03 12.35 15.22
C SER A 94 -0.04 11.33 16.36
N ASN A 95 1.09 10.63 16.59
CA ASN A 95 1.19 9.54 17.56
C ASN A 95 0.17 8.41 17.31
N ASN A 96 -0.41 8.35 16.11
CA ASN A 96 -1.17 7.21 15.60
C ASN A 96 -0.23 6.05 15.27
N GLN A 97 -0.72 5.03 14.58
CA GLN A 97 0.12 3.96 14.06
C GLN A 97 1.01 4.44 12.92
N GLU A 98 2.32 4.17 13.02
CA GLU A 98 3.30 4.43 11.97
C GLU A 98 3.03 3.54 10.75
N VAL A 99 3.13 4.14 9.57
CA VAL A 99 3.16 3.45 8.28
C VAL A 99 4.51 3.74 7.65
N SER A 100 5.20 2.71 7.19
CA SER A 100 6.57 2.77 6.69
C SER A 100 6.72 1.96 5.40
N ALA A 101 7.89 2.04 4.79
CA ALA A 101 8.34 1.14 3.75
C ALA A 101 9.40 0.19 4.33
N TYR A 102 9.13 -1.11 4.30
CA TYR A 102 9.92 -2.14 4.98
C TYR A 102 10.35 -3.27 4.03
N GLY A 103 11.32 -4.07 4.46
CA GLY A 103 11.81 -5.21 3.68
C GLY A 103 12.74 -4.79 2.55
N GLU A 104 13.10 -5.76 1.71
CA GLU A 104 14.05 -5.61 0.59
C GLU A 104 13.64 -6.53 -0.55
N GLU A 105 13.67 -6.03 -1.79
CA GLU A 105 13.21 -6.76 -2.98
C GLU A 105 11.79 -7.36 -2.83
N GLY A 106 10.95 -6.70 -2.03
CA GLY A 106 9.58 -7.13 -1.71
C GLY A 106 9.49 -8.31 -0.76
N VAL A 107 10.61 -8.75 -0.18
CA VAL A 107 10.66 -9.68 0.96
C VAL A 107 10.46 -8.87 2.24
N GLY A 108 9.51 -9.30 3.06
CA GLY A 108 9.21 -8.70 4.36
C GLY A 108 8.46 -9.69 5.24
N ASP A 109 7.47 -9.22 6.02
CA ASP A 109 6.80 -10.05 7.02
C ASP A 109 5.27 -9.81 7.09
N GLU A 110 4.65 -10.27 8.17
CA GLU A 110 3.20 -10.15 8.39
C GLU A 110 2.70 -8.69 8.46
N GLY A 111 3.57 -7.72 8.79
CA GLY A 111 3.25 -6.28 8.80
C GLY A 111 3.10 -5.66 7.40
N ASP A 112 3.36 -6.42 6.34
CA ASP A 112 3.15 -5.96 4.96
C ASP A 112 1.72 -6.24 4.45
N ARG A 113 0.89 -6.91 5.26
CA ARG A 113 -0.40 -7.47 4.83
C ARG A 113 -1.52 -6.44 4.99
N TRP A 114 -2.17 -6.10 3.88
CA TRP A 114 -3.29 -5.16 3.83
C TRP A 114 -4.51 -5.81 3.20
N LYS A 115 -5.67 -5.70 3.84
CA LYS A 115 -6.95 -6.06 3.24
C LYS A 115 -7.47 -4.92 2.37
N ALA A 116 -7.73 -5.20 1.09
CA ALA A 116 -8.34 -4.25 0.16
C ALA A 116 -9.86 -4.26 0.31
N VAL A 117 -10.39 -3.37 1.16
CA VAL A 117 -11.83 -3.26 1.45
C VAL A 117 -12.47 -2.31 0.44
N CYS A 118 -13.26 -2.86 -0.48
CA CYS A 118 -14.02 -2.07 -1.44
C CYS A 118 -15.17 -1.32 -0.74
N THR A 119 -15.41 -0.08 -1.15
CA THR A 119 -16.57 0.69 -0.64
C THR A 119 -17.78 0.63 -1.56
N THR A 120 -17.60 0.16 -2.80
CA THR A 120 -18.65 -0.05 -3.79
C THR A 120 -19.17 -1.49 -3.71
N LYS A 121 -20.33 -1.75 -4.33
CA LYS A 121 -20.95 -3.11 -4.38
C LYS A 121 -20.29 -4.04 -5.42
N ASN A 122 -19.09 -3.70 -5.89
CA ASN A 122 -18.39 -4.50 -6.90
C ASN A 122 -17.70 -5.69 -6.23
N ASP A 123 -17.63 -6.83 -6.94
CA ASP A 123 -16.92 -8.01 -6.43
C ASP A 123 -15.40 -7.86 -6.47
N TYR A 124 -14.90 -6.94 -7.31
CA TYR A 124 -13.48 -6.71 -7.55
C TYR A 124 -13.13 -5.24 -7.39
N TRP A 125 -11.88 -4.99 -7.02
CA TRP A 125 -11.34 -3.63 -7.00
C TRP A 125 -11.21 -3.08 -8.43
N LEU A 126 -11.98 -2.05 -8.73
CA LEU A 126 -11.94 -1.34 -10.00
C LEU A 126 -11.13 -0.05 -9.89
N ARG A 127 -10.50 0.35 -10.99
CA ARG A 127 -9.83 1.65 -11.09
C ARG A 127 -10.86 2.77 -10.86
N LYS A 128 -10.44 3.83 -10.16
CA LYS A 128 -11.24 5.01 -9.74
C LYS A 128 -12.27 4.74 -8.65
N ASP A 129 -12.55 3.49 -8.30
CA ASP A 129 -13.37 3.21 -7.13
C ASP A 129 -12.59 3.50 -5.85
N PRO A 130 -13.24 4.10 -4.83
CA PRO A 130 -12.67 4.20 -3.51
C PRO A 130 -12.46 2.82 -2.90
N ILE A 131 -11.36 2.67 -2.20
CA ILE A 131 -11.09 1.53 -1.33
C ILE A 131 -10.55 2.02 0.01
N ARG A 132 -10.62 1.16 1.02
CA ARG A 132 -9.84 1.28 2.25
C ARG A 132 -8.81 0.17 2.29
N LEU A 133 -7.61 0.49 2.74
CA LEU A 133 -6.58 -0.50 3.06
C LEU A 133 -6.58 -0.67 4.57
N GLN A 134 -6.95 -1.86 5.03
CA GLN A 134 -6.94 -2.20 6.45
C GLN A 134 -5.71 -3.07 6.74
N HIS A 135 -4.84 -2.64 7.63
CA HIS A 135 -3.68 -3.40 8.05
C HIS A 135 -4.13 -4.64 8.83
N VAL A 136 -3.71 -5.82 8.37
CA VAL A 136 -4.25 -7.10 8.87
C VAL A 136 -3.85 -7.35 10.32
N VAL A 137 -2.59 -7.09 10.68
CA VAL A 137 -2.06 -7.42 12.02
C VAL A 137 -2.64 -6.52 13.10
N THR A 138 -2.81 -5.24 12.81
CA THR A 138 -3.22 -4.23 13.82
C THR A 138 -4.72 -3.91 13.75
N GLY A 139 -5.39 -4.35 12.69
CA GLY A 139 -6.81 -4.12 12.44
C GLY A 139 -7.17 -2.68 12.09
N LYS A 140 -6.18 -1.81 11.87
CA LYS A 140 -6.35 -0.38 11.58
C LYS A 140 -6.58 -0.11 10.10
#